data_AF-A0AAE0GX15-F1
#
_entry.id   AF-A0AAE0GX15-F1
#
_cell.length_a   1.000
_cell.length_b   1.000
_cell.length_c   1.000
_cell.angle_alpha   90.00
_cell.angle_beta   90.00
_cell.angle_gamma   90.00
#
_symmetry.space_group_name_H-M   'P 1'
#
loop_
_entity.id
_entity.type
_entity.pdbx_description
1 polymer ?
#
loop_
_entity_poly.entity_id
_entity_poly.type
_entity_poly.pdbx_seq_one_letter_code
_entity_poly.pdbx_strand_id
1 'polypeptide(L)'
;MLQRPRREEMNDGIEKPAVKLDKPRAEGRSLKEEFEAGVQFGKSALLRFKTPKIDDPGLPIADSLVSVSGTVLLTAVILLLGAPRPSWLVPSPWVPQWRSLPFVVPAITHGSSLASCWVLGALSARAFEKEAFADTRREAWIRSWKAGAFATGLLIIGTQVSTTVSFAGQGLVPVLGESYEGDLQLVRTLGELILDIVVQATVLTAWRQLRYGEEVP
;
A
#
# COMPACT_ATOMS: atom_id res chain seq x y z
N MET A 1 51.04 -32.92 13.85
CA MET A 1 50.21 -34.07 14.25
C MET A 1 49.03 -33.55 15.05
N LEU A 2 47.82 -33.68 14.52
CA LEU A 2 46.54 -33.92 15.23
C LEU A 2 45.45 -33.95 14.14
N GLN A 3 44.80 -35.11 14.02
CA GLN A 3 43.95 -35.55 12.92
C GLN A 3 42.59 -34.83 12.92
N ARG A 4 42.09 -34.47 11.73
CA ARG A 4 40.69 -34.05 11.55
C ARG A 4 39.78 -35.29 11.58
N PRO A 5 38.65 -35.28 12.31
CA PRO A 5 37.65 -36.32 12.18
C PRO A 5 36.86 -36.15 10.88
N ARG A 6 36.73 -37.27 10.17
CA ARG A 6 35.93 -37.50 8.96
C ARG A 6 34.45 -37.40 9.35
N ARG A 7 33.71 -36.40 8.84
CA ARG A 7 32.24 -36.37 8.97
C ARG A 7 31.67 -37.35 7.96
N GLU A 8 31.20 -38.47 8.50
CA GLU A 8 30.36 -39.45 7.83
C GLU A 8 29.02 -38.83 7.44
N GLU A 9 28.51 -39.32 6.32
CA GLU A 9 27.21 -39.02 5.75
C GLU A 9 26.11 -39.44 6.74
N MET A 10 25.33 -38.47 7.23
CA MET A 10 24.05 -38.76 7.86
C MET A 10 22.95 -38.12 7.02
N ASN A 11 22.43 -38.98 6.15
CA ASN A 11 21.26 -38.84 5.32
C ASN A 11 20.02 -38.83 6.23
N ASP A 12 19.66 -37.65 6.77
CA ASP A 12 18.34 -37.44 7.36
C ASP A 12 17.43 -36.81 6.32
N GLY A 13 16.53 -37.66 5.80
CA GLY A 13 15.48 -37.32 4.87
C GLY A 13 14.56 -36.24 5.43
N ILE A 14 14.85 -34.99 5.10
CA ILE A 14 13.88 -33.91 5.16
C ILE A 14 13.19 -33.88 3.80
N GLU A 15 12.07 -34.60 3.73
CA GLU A 15 11.09 -34.49 2.66
C GLU A 15 10.60 -33.04 2.64
N LYS A 16 11.26 -32.19 1.84
CA LYS A 16 10.74 -30.87 1.49
C LYS A 16 9.37 -31.10 0.87
N PRO A 17 8.29 -30.44 1.31
CA PRO A 17 7.07 -30.43 0.51
C PRO A 17 7.43 -29.74 -0.80
N ALA A 18 7.66 -30.56 -1.82
CA ALA A 18 7.84 -30.11 -3.17
C ALA A 18 6.58 -29.32 -3.51
N VAL A 19 6.72 -28.00 -3.66
CA VAL A 19 5.72 -27.20 -4.34
C VAL A 19 5.67 -27.76 -5.75
N LYS A 20 4.74 -28.70 -5.97
CA LYS A 20 4.32 -29.13 -7.29
C LYS A 20 3.81 -27.86 -7.98
N LEU A 21 4.68 -27.25 -8.78
CA LEU A 21 4.23 -26.42 -9.88
C LEU A 21 3.59 -27.36 -10.89
N ASP A 22 2.32 -27.68 -10.66
CA ASP A 22 1.51 -28.36 -11.65
C ASP A 22 1.42 -27.45 -12.89
N LYS A 23 2.04 -27.95 -13.97
CA LYS A 23 1.79 -27.57 -15.36
C LYS A 23 0.33 -27.89 -15.72
N PRO A 24 0.01 -27.79 -17.01
CA PRO A 24 -0.63 -26.67 -17.70
C PRO A 24 -2.13 -26.56 -17.38
N ARG A 25 -2.75 -25.46 -17.82
CA ARG A 25 -4.18 -25.14 -17.77
C ARG A 25 -5.07 -26.37 -18.05
N ALA A 26 -5.47 -27.09 -17.01
CA ALA A 26 -6.34 -28.26 -17.12
C ALA A 26 -7.77 -27.79 -17.39
N GLU A 27 -8.26 -28.05 -18.60
CA GLU A 27 -9.68 -28.11 -18.90
C GLU A 27 -10.34 -29.10 -17.93
N GLY A 28 -11.32 -28.62 -17.14
CA GLY A 28 -12.19 -29.53 -16.36
C GLY A 28 -12.33 -29.27 -14.86
N ARG A 29 -11.99 -28.10 -14.31
CA ARG A 29 -12.59 -27.74 -13.00
C ARG A 29 -14.08 -27.56 -13.18
N SER A 30 -14.89 -28.23 -12.37
CA SER A 30 -16.34 -28.01 -12.44
C SER A 30 -16.63 -26.56 -12.05
N LEU A 31 -17.49 -25.86 -12.80
CA LEU A 31 -17.86 -24.46 -12.51
C LEU A 31 -18.34 -24.29 -11.05
N LYS A 32 -18.87 -25.36 -10.44
CA LYS A 32 -19.28 -25.41 -9.05
C LYS A 32 -18.09 -25.32 -8.08
N GLU A 33 -17.00 -26.03 -8.33
CA GLU A 33 -15.79 -25.96 -7.51
C GLU A 33 -15.13 -24.59 -7.59
N GLU A 34 -15.05 -23.99 -8.78
CA GLU A 34 -14.50 -22.64 -8.93
C GLU A 34 -15.37 -21.59 -8.23
N PHE A 35 -16.69 -21.72 -8.35
CA PHE A 35 -17.63 -20.86 -7.64
C PHE A 35 -17.50 -21.01 -6.12
N GLU A 36 -17.45 -22.23 -5.60
CA GLU A 36 -17.31 -22.48 -4.16
C GLU A 36 -15.96 -21.98 -3.62
N ALA A 37 -14.87 -22.18 -4.36
CA ALA A 37 -13.57 -21.60 -4.04
C ALA A 37 -13.61 -20.06 -3.99
N GLY A 38 -14.32 -19.44 -4.94
CA GLY A 38 -14.56 -17.99 -4.95
C GLY A 38 -15.37 -17.50 -3.74
N VAL A 39 -16.43 -18.23 -3.36
CA VAL A 39 -17.24 -17.92 -2.17
C VAL A 39 -16.41 -18.04 -0.89
N GLN A 40 -15.60 -19.09 -0.76
CA GLN A 40 -14.71 -19.27 0.40
C GLN A 40 -13.65 -18.18 0.48
N PHE A 41 -13.07 -17.80 -0.68
CA PHE A 41 -12.16 -16.66 -0.75
C PHE A 41 -12.84 -15.36 -0.29
N GLY A 42 -14.06 -15.08 -0.77
CA GLY A 42 -14.83 -13.90 -0.37
C GLY A 42 -15.16 -13.87 1.13
N LYS A 43 -15.58 -15.00 1.70
CA LYS A 43 -15.79 -15.14 3.16
C LYS A 43 -14.49 -14.89 3.93
N SER A 44 -13.38 -15.47 3.49
CA SER A 44 -12.06 -15.26 4.09
C SER A 44 -11.61 -13.80 4.01
N ALA A 45 -11.84 -13.13 2.88
CA ALA A 45 -11.51 -11.72 2.71
C ALA A 45 -12.34 -10.83 3.65
N LEU A 46 -13.65 -11.08 3.77
CA LEU A 46 -14.53 -10.35 4.69
C LEU A 46 -14.13 -10.54 6.16
N LEU A 47 -13.69 -11.74 6.55
CA LEU A 47 -13.22 -12.01 7.91
C LEU A 47 -12.00 -11.15 8.28
N ARG A 48 -11.13 -10.81 7.33
CA ARG A 48 -9.96 -9.94 7.58
C ARG A 48 -10.34 -8.54 8.04
N PHE A 49 -11.52 -8.06 7.65
CA PHE A 49 -12.03 -6.75 8.05
C PHE A 49 -12.94 -6.82 9.28
N LYS A 50 -13.72 -7.89 9.44
CA LYS A 50 -14.66 -8.04 10.57
C LYS A 50 -13.98 -8.46 11.87
N THR A 51 -12.93 -9.27 11.79
CA THR A 51 -12.20 -9.80 12.93
C THR A 51 -10.69 -9.73 12.64
N PRO A 52 -10.11 -8.52 12.59
CA PRO A 52 -8.70 -8.34 12.26
C PRO A 52 -7.82 -8.87 13.40
N LYS A 53 -6.79 -9.64 13.05
CA LYS A 53 -5.73 -10.03 13.98
C LYS A 53 -4.59 -9.01 13.87
N ILE A 54 -4.32 -8.32 14.97
CA ILE A 54 -3.25 -7.33 15.10
C ILE A 54 -2.37 -7.80 16.25
N ASP A 55 -1.24 -8.40 15.92
CA ASP A 55 -0.32 -8.96 16.92
C ASP A 55 0.59 -7.86 17.53
N ASP A 56 0.77 -6.75 16.82
CA ASP A 56 1.48 -5.55 17.30
C ASP A 56 0.56 -4.31 17.17
N PRO A 57 0.00 -3.78 18.28
CA PRO A 57 -0.92 -2.65 18.23
C PRO A 57 -0.23 -1.33 17.86
N GLY A 58 1.09 -1.22 18.01
CA GLY A 58 1.85 -0.03 17.62
C GLY A 58 2.14 0.04 16.12
N LEU A 59 2.09 -1.10 15.42
CA LEU A 59 2.42 -1.18 14.00
C LEU A 59 1.45 -0.39 13.09
N PRO A 60 0.10 -0.47 13.24
CA PRO A 60 -0.81 0.36 12.46
C PRO A 60 -0.61 1.87 12.68
N ILE A 61 -0.31 2.28 13.93
CA ILE A 61 -0.08 3.68 14.28
C ILE A 61 1.21 4.17 13.60
N ALA A 62 2.29 3.39 13.72
CA ALA A 62 3.57 3.73 13.12
C ALA A 62 3.48 3.78 11.58
N ASP A 63 2.83 2.80 10.95
CA ASP A 63 2.60 2.79 9.50
C ASP A 63 1.82 4.05 9.05
N SER A 64 0.81 4.45 9.83
CA SER A 64 0.02 5.67 9.53
C SER A 64 0.87 6.93 9.66
N LEU A 65 1.68 7.05 10.72
CA LEU A 65 2.58 8.18 10.92
C LEU A 65 3.64 8.27 9.83
N VAL A 66 4.19 7.13 9.42
CA VAL A 66 5.18 7.02 8.33
C VAL A 66 4.56 7.45 7.01
N SER A 67 3.34 7.01 6.72
CA SER A 67 2.59 7.40 5.52
C SER A 67 2.35 8.92 5.47
N VAL A 68 1.87 9.52 6.57
CA VAL A 68 1.67 10.97 6.70
C VAL A 68 2.99 11.73 6.57
N SER A 69 4.03 11.25 7.25
CA SER A 69 5.37 11.87 7.22
C SER A 69 5.97 11.85 5.81
N GLY A 70 5.73 10.78 5.04
CA GLY A 70 6.12 10.70 3.63
C GLY A 70 5.51 11.83 2.79
N THR A 71 4.23 12.14 2.99
CA THR A 71 3.55 13.25 2.29
C THR A 71 4.05 14.62 2.74
N VAL A 72 4.34 14.79 4.03
CA VAL A 72 4.94 16.04 4.55
C VAL A 72 6.35 16.24 3.99
N LEU A 73 7.16 15.18 3.92
CA LEU A 73 8.49 15.22 3.32
C LEU A 73 8.40 15.57 1.82
N LEU A 74 7.50 14.92 1.08
CA LEU A 74 7.24 15.25 -0.33
C LEU A 74 6.88 16.73 -0.50
N THR A 75 6.01 17.24 0.37
CA THR A 75 5.62 18.67 0.37
C THR A 75 6.84 19.57 0.57
N ALA A 76 7.70 19.26 1.54
CA ALA A 76 8.93 20.01 1.78
C ALA A 76 9.86 20.00 0.56
N VAL A 77 10.01 18.84 -0.11
CA VAL A 77 10.82 18.69 -1.33
C VAL A 77 10.26 19.50 -2.49
N ILE A 78 8.94 19.44 -2.74
CA ILE A 78 8.27 20.22 -3.81
C ILE A 78 8.48 21.72 -3.58
N LEU A 79 8.28 22.19 -2.35
CA LEU A 79 8.46 23.60 -2.00
C LEU A 79 9.92 24.05 -2.11
N LEU A 80 10.87 23.21 -1.70
CA LEU A 80 12.30 23.50 -1.78
C LEU A 80 12.80 23.58 -3.22
N LEU A 81 12.36 22.65 -4.08
CA LEU A 81 12.79 22.57 -5.48
C LEU A 81 12.02 23.51 -6.41
N GLY A 82 10.99 24.22 -5.90
CA GLY A 82 10.12 25.05 -6.73
C GLY A 82 9.34 24.25 -7.77
N ALA A 83 9.10 22.96 -7.52
CA ALA A 83 8.36 22.09 -8.43
C ALA A 83 6.90 22.54 -8.53
N PRO A 84 6.20 22.23 -9.65
CA PRO A 84 4.77 22.47 -9.78
C PRO A 84 4.00 21.87 -8.60
N ARG A 85 3.15 22.68 -7.96
CA ARG A 85 2.44 22.26 -6.75
C ARG A 85 1.30 21.30 -7.12
N PRO A 86 1.14 20.19 -6.40
CA PRO A 86 0.02 19.30 -6.63
C PRO A 86 -1.30 19.95 -6.21
N SER A 87 -2.41 19.48 -6.76
CA SER A 87 -3.74 20.05 -6.59
C SER A 87 -4.23 19.99 -5.15
N TRP A 88 -3.79 18.98 -4.40
CA TRP A 88 -4.09 18.81 -2.99
C TRP A 88 -3.25 19.70 -2.06
N LEU A 89 -2.19 20.36 -2.56
CA LEU A 89 -1.34 21.28 -1.76
C LEU A 89 -1.81 22.74 -1.88
N VAL A 90 -3.13 22.94 -1.90
CA VAL A 90 -3.74 24.26 -1.92
C VAL A 90 -4.19 24.63 -0.51
N PRO A 91 -3.79 25.80 0.02
CA PRO A 91 -4.22 26.24 1.35
C PRO A 91 -5.74 26.36 1.44
N SER A 92 -6.32 25.78 2.50
CA SER A 92 -7.74 25.97 2.75
C SER A 92 -8.02 27.39 3.28
N PRO A 93 -9.13 28.04 2.89
CA PRO A 93 -9.44 29.42 3.28
C PRO A 93 -9.53 29.65 4.80
N TRP A 94 -9.86 28.61 5.57
CA TRP A 94 -10.00 28.66 7.03
C TRP A 94 -8.67 28.45 7.79
N VAL A 95 -7.58 28.11 7.10
CA VAL A 95 -6.27 27.92 7.73
C VAL A 95 -5.57 29.27 7.83
N PRO A 96 -5.19 29.73 9.04
CA PRO A 96 -4.43 30.96 9.21
C PRO A 96 -3.16 30.93 8.35
N GLN A 97 -2.86 32.05 7.67
CA GLN A 97 -1.68 32.20 6.81
C GLN A 97 -0.39 32.41 7.61
N TRP A 98 -0.24 31.68 8.72
CA TRP A 98 0.90 31.80 9.61
C TRP A 98 1.97 30.76 9.27
N ARG A 99 3.16 31.26 8.88
CA ARG A 99 4.33 30.44 8.52
C ARG A 99 3.97 29.39 7.48
N SER A 100 4.32 28.12 7.73
CA SER A 100 4.13 27.01 6.80
C SER A 100 2.80 26.27 7.01
N LEU A 101 1.94 26.69 7.95
CA LEU A 101 0.64 26.05 8.21
C LEU A 101 -0.22 25.88 6.95
N PRO A 102 -0.30 26.86 6.03
CA PRO A 102 -1.02 26.72 4.76
C PRO A 102 -0.63 25.50 3.91
N PHE A 103 0.59 24.97 4.08
CA PHE A 103 1.11 23.83 3.34
C PHE A 103 1.18 22.56 4.18
N VAL A 104 1.40 22.69 5.49
CA VAL A 104 1.44 21.54 6.41
C VAL A 104 0.05 20.93 6.59
N VAL A 105 -0.99 21.75 6.74
CA VAL A 105 -2.35 21.24 6.95
C VAL A 105 -2.84 20.40 5.76
N PRO A 106 -2.77 20.88 4.49
CA PRO A 106 -3.15 20.06 3.35
C PRO A 106 -2.29 18.80 3.20
N ALA A 107 -0.98 18.88 3.47
CA ALA A 107 -0.09 17.73 3.42
C ALA A 107 -0.47 16.64 4.43
N ILE A 108 -0.82 17.02 5.66
CA ILE A 108 -1.28 16.08 6.68
C ILE A 108 -2.63 15.48 6.31
N THR A 109 -3.57 16.29 5.81
CA THR A 109 -4.88 15.81 5.37
C THR A 109 -4.74 14.81 4.24
N HIS A 110 -3.96 15.13 3.21
CA HIS A 110 -3.70 14.23 2.08
C HIS A 110 -2.98 12.96 2.54
N GLY A 111 -1.93 13.10 3.37
CA GLY A 111 -1.21 11.96 3.95
C GLY A 111 -2.10 11.06 4.80
N SER A 112 -3.09 11.62 5.51
CA SER A 112 -4.05 10.84 6.29
C SER A 112 -4.99 10.01 5.40
N SER A 113 -5.41 10.56 4.26
CA SER A 113 -6.17 9.82 3.24
C SER A 113 -5.34 8.66 2.67
N LEU A 114 -4.06 8.89 2.37
CA LEU A 114 -3.14 7.82 1.91
C LEU A 114 -2.92 6.76 2.99
N ALA A 115 -2.74 7.17 4.24
CA ALA A 115 -2.59 6.27 5.38
C ALA A 115 -3.84 5.39 5.56
N SER A 116 -5.04 5.94 5.36
CA SER A 116 -6.28 5.15 5.43
C SER A 116 -6.34 4.06 4.36
N CYS A 117 -5.91 4.37 3.13
CA CYS A 117 -5.79 3.39 2.05
C CYS A 117 -4.79 2.29 2.41
N TRP A 118 -3.64 2.67 2.98
CA TRP A 118 -2.63 1.73 3.43
C TRP A 118 -3.13 0.82 4.54
N VAL A 119 -3.76 1.35 5.58
CA VAL A 119 -4.27 0.55 6.71
C VAL A 119 -5.26 -0.50 6.23
N LEU A 120 -6.19 -0.13 5.33
CA LEU A 120 -7.11 -1.08 4.72
C LEU A 120 -6.39 -2.14 3.86
N GLY A 121 -5.35 -1.75 3.12
CA GLY A 121 -4.48 -2.67 2.41
C GLY A 121 -3.71 -3.61 3.33
N ALA A 122 -3.18 -3.11 4.43
CA ALA A 122 -2.44 -3.89 5.41
C ALA A 122 -3.35 -4.93 6.08
N LEU A 123 -4.59 -4.56 6.43
CA LEU A 123 -5.60 -5.49 6.93
C LEU A 123 -5.96 -6.55 5.88
N SER A 124 -6.17 -6.14 4.62
CA SER A 124 -6.52 -7.08 3.55
C SER A 124 -5.40 -8.08 3.27
N ALA A 125 -4.14 -7.70 3.48
CA ALA A 125 -2.96 -8.54 3.26
C ALA A 125 -2.42 -9.22 4.53
N ARG A 126 -3.10 -9.10 5.69
CA ARG A 126 -2.66 -9.67 6.98
C ARG A 126 -1.27 -9.19 7.38
N ALA A 127 -1.00 -7.93 7.09
CA ALA A 127 0.31 -7.32 7.23
C ALA A 127 0.58 -6.81 8.66
N PHE A 128 -0.38 -6.99 9.58
CA PHE A 128 -0.29 -6.72 11.03
C PHE A 128 -0.29 -8.00 11.89
N GLU A 129 -0.33 -9.17 11.26
CA GLU A 129 -0.16 -10.45 11.95
C GLU A 129 1.33 -10.74 12.15
N LYS A 130 1.68 -11.49 13.18
CA LYS A 130 3.06 -11.79 13.60
C LYS A 130 3.89 -12.39 12.48
N GLU A 131 3.29 -13.20 11.62
CA GLU A 131 4.00 -13.82 10.49
C GLU A 131 4.45 -12.78 9.44
N ALA A 132 3.87 -11.57 9.45
CA ALA A 132 4.26 -10.49 8.56
C ALA A 132 5.52 -9.72 9.02
N PHE A 133 5.99 -9.90 10.26
CA PHE A 133 7.14 -9.14 10.78
C PHE A 133 8.13 -9.96 11.63
N ALA A 134 7.74 -11.12 12.14
CA ALA A 134 8.59 -11.99 12.98
C ALA A 134 8.98 -13.32 12.31
N ASP A 135 8.41 -13.66 11.15
CA ASP A 135 8.78 -14.86 10.40
C ASP A 135 9.95 -14.56 9.44
N THR A 136 9.77 -14.70 8.12
CA THR A 136 10.83 -14.45 7.14
C THR A 136 10.75 -13.05 6.52
N ARG A 137 11.91 -12.46 6.18
CA ARG A 137 11.98 -11.18 5.40
C ARG A 137 11.16 -11.25 4.12
N ARG A 138 11.13 -12.43 3.49
CA ARG A 138 10.39 -12.67 2.25
C ARG A 138 8.89 -12.55 2.47
N GLU A 139 8.36 -13.12 3.55
CA GLU A 139 6.94 -13.05 3.86
C GLU A 139 6.53 -11.61 4.20
N ALA A 140 7.34 -10.90 4.98
CA ALA A 140 7.16 -9.48 5.28
C ALA A 140 7.09 -8.63 3.99
N TRP A 141 7.99 -8.89 3.04
CA TRP A 141 7.98 -8.27 1.70
C TRP A 141 6.69 -8.58 0.95
N ILE A 142 6.34 -9.85 0.80
CA ILE A 142 5.19 -10.28 0.01
C ILE A 142 3.89 -9.67 0.56
N ARG A 143 3.69 -9.69 1.87
CA ARG A 143 2.48 -9.12 2.50
C ARG A 143 2.43 -7.60 2.36
N SER A 144 3.57 -6.92 2.49
CA SER A 144 3.63 -5.46 2.32
C SER A 144 3.31 -5.03 0.89
N TRP A 145 3.80 -5.75 -0.13
CA TRP A 145 3.48 -5.46 -1.53
C TRP A 145 2.02 -5.82 -1.89
N LYS A 146 1.48 -6.90 -1.32
CA LYS A 146 0.03 -7.20 -1.45
C LYS A 146 -0.82 -6.09 -0.82
N ALA A 147 -0.41 -5.58 0.34
CA ALA A 147 -1.07 -4.44 0.98
C ALA A 147 -1.00 -3.20 0.08
N GLY A 148 0.18 -2.89 -0.47
CA GLY A 148 0.38 -1.76 -1.38
C GLY A 148 -0.45 -1.85 -2.65
N ALA A 149 -0.57 -3.03 -3.25
CA ALA A 149 -1.41 -3.25 -4.43
C ALA A 149 -2.91 -3.00 -4.11
N PHE A 150 -3.38 -3.48 -2.96
CA PHE A 150 -4.76 -3.23 -2.53
C PHE A 150 -5.00 -1.75 -2.23
N ALA A 151 -4.09 -1.11 -1.49
CA ALA A 151 -4.15 0.32 -1.19
C ALA A 151 -4.15 1.18 -2.46
N THR A 152 -3.34 0.81 -3.45
CA THR A 152 -3.31 1.45 -4.76
C THR A 152 -4.67 1.34 -5.47
N GLY A 153 -5.31 0.17 -5.42
CA GLY A 153 -6.67 0.00 -5.96
C GLY A 153 -7.69 0.92 -5.29
N LEU A 154 -7.66 1.03 -3.95
CA LEU A 154 -8.52 1.96 -3.22
C LEU A 154 -8.25 3.42 -3.59
N LEU A 155 -6.97 3.78 -3.71
CA LEU A 155 -6.55 5.13 -4.09
C LEU A 155 -7.02 5.48 -5.51
N ILE A 156 -6.92 4.55 -6.46
CA ILE A 156 -7.45 4.73 -7.82
C ILE A 156 -8.96 4.98 -7.75
N ILE A 157 -9.72 4.15 -7.05
CA ILE A 157 -11.18 4.30 -6.94
C ILE A 157 -11.53 5.66 -6.32
N GLY A 158 -10.89 6.02 -5.20
CA GLY A 158 -11.11 7.32 -4.55
C GLY A 158 -10.78 8.50 -5.47
N THR A 159 -9.69 8.39 -6.23
CA THR A 159 -9.28 9.40 -7.21
C THR A 159 -10.30 9.54 -8.35
N GLN A 160 -10.84 8.43 -8.85
CA GLN A 160 -11.87 8.44 -9.90
C GLN A 160 -13.16 9.11 -9.41
N VAL A 161 -13.60 8.81 -8.19
CA VAL A 161 -14.77 9.46 -7.57
C VAL A 161 -14.52 10.97 -7.39
N SER A 162 -13.39 11.35 -6.80
CA SER A 162 -13.03 12.75 -6.59
C SER A 162 -12.94 13.53 -7.91
N THR A 163 -12.36 12.92 -8.95
CA THR A 163 -12.24 13.52 -10.29
C THR A 163 -13.62 13.71 -10.89
N THR A 164 -14.49 12.70 -10.82
CA THR A 164 -15.86 12.79 -11.35
C THR A 164 -16.65 13.91 -10.67
N VAL A 165 -16.56 14.03 -9.35
CA VAL A 165 -17.21 15.11 -8.59
C VAL A 165 -16.64 16.48 -8.98
N SER A 166 -15.32 16.60 -9.13
CA SER A 166 -14.68 17.84 -9.56
C SER A 166 -15.13 18.26 -10.97
N PHE A 167 -15.21 17.31 -11.90
CA PHE A 167 -15.64 17.57 -13.28
C PHE A 167 -17.11 17.99 -13.32
N ALA A 168 -17.98 17.29 -12.59
CA ALA A 168 -19.39 17.64 -12.48
C ALA A 168 -19.60 19.06 -11.92
N GLY A 169 -18.80 19.46 -10.92
CA GLY A 169 -18.85 20.83 -10.36
C GLY A 169 -18.40 21.93 -11.32
N GLN A 170 -17.64 21.58 -12.36
CA GLN A 170 -17.15 22.50 -13.39
C GLN A 170 -17.95 22.42 -14.70
N GLY A 171 -18.93 21.51 -14.78
CA GLY A 171 -19.66 21.25 -16.03
C GLY A 171 -18.82 20.55 -17.09
N LEU A 172 -17.72 19.88 -16.70
CA LEU A 172 -16.82 19.15 -17.58
C LEU A 172 -17.16 17.65 -17.61
N VAL A 173 -16.75 16.98 -18.70
CA VAL A 173 -16.87 15.53 -18.85
C VAL A 173 -15.50 14.87 -18.62
N PRO A 174 -15.37 13.85 -17.74
CA PRO A 174 -14.08 13.23 -17.39
C PRO A 174 -13.60 12.26 -18.47
N VAL A 175 -13.43 12.75 -19.70
CA VAL A 175 -13.02 11.99 -20.88
C VAL A 175 -11.89 12.72 -21.58
N LEU A 176 -10.82 11.98 -21.89
CA LEU A 176 -9.69 12.52 -22.65
C LEU A 176 -10.11 12.91 -24.07
N GLY A 177 -9.69 14.10 -24.52
CA GLY A 177 -9.96 14.65 -25.83
C GLY A 177 -11.25 15.47 -25.94
N GLU A 178 -12.06 15.55 -24.88
CA GLU A 178 -13.30 16.32 -24.90
C GLU A 178 -13.05 17.83 -24.72
N SER A 179 -12.07 18.20 -23.89
CA SER A 179 -11.70 19.60 -23.66
C SER A 179 -10.24 19.73 -23.21
N TYR A 180 -9.58 20.81 -23.61
CA TYR A 180 -8.19 21.07 -23.22
C TYR A 180 -8.03 21.19 -21.70
N GLU A 181 -8.98 21.85 -21.03
CA GLU A 181 -8.98 22.02 -19.58
C GLU A 181 -9.17 20.68 -18.85
N GLY A 182 -10.10 19.85 -19.35
CA GLY A 182 -10.31 18.49 -18.83
C GLY A 182 -9.08 17.60 -19.01
N ASP A 183 -8.43 17.66 -20.17
CA ASP A 183 -7.21 16.89 -20.46
C ASP A 183 -6.06 17.25 -19.52
N LEU A 184 -5.84 18.56 -19.31
CA LEU A 184 -4.84 19.04 -18.36
C LEU A 184 -5.13 18.56 -16.94
N GLN A 185 -6.39 18.60 -16.51
CA GLN A 185 -6.77 18.13 -15.18
C GLN A 185 -6.59 16.62 -15.04
N LEU A 186 -6.97 15.83 -16.05
CA LEU A 186 -6.79 14.36 -16.03
C LEU A 186 -5.32 13.96 -15.98
N VAL A 187 -4.48 14.57 -16.82
CA VAL A 187 -3.03 14.29 -16.86
C VAL A 187 -2.38 14.69 -15.53
N ARG A 188 -2.76 15.84 -14.97
CA ARG A 188 -2.27 16.28 -13.65
C ARG A 188 -2.67 15.29 -12.55
N THR A 189 -3.94 14.92 -12.46
CA THR A 189 -4.43 13.97 -11.46
C THR A 189 -3.74 12.62 -11.58
N LEU A 190 -3.49 12.14 -12.81
CA LEU A 190 -2.74 10.91 -13.05
C LEU A 190 -1.29 11.03 -12.56
N GLY A 191 -0.61 12.14 -12.86
CA GLY A 191 0.76 12.39 -12.39
C GLY A 191 0.85 12.44 -10.86
N GLU A 192 -0.10 13.10 -10.21
CA GLU A 192 -0.21 13.17 -8.74
C GLU A 192 -0.45 11.78 -8.13
N LEU A 193 -1.36 11.00 -8.71
CA LEU A 193 -1.64 9.62 -8.30
C LEU A 193 -0.41 8.72 -8.39
N ILE A 194 0.34 8.78 -9.49
CA ILE A 194 1.58 8.00 -9.67
C ILE A 194 2.61 8.40 -8.61
N LEU A 195 2.79 9.71 -8.40
CA LEU A 195 3.72 10.23 -7.40
C LEU A 195 3.36 9.76 -5.99
N ASP A 196 2.08 9.83 -5.62
CA ASP A 196 1.59 9.35 -4.33
C ASP A 196 1.89 7.86 -4.13
N ILE A 197 1.61 7.02 -5.14
CA ILE A 197 1.90 5.58 -5.10
C ILE A 197 3.40 5.34 -4.90
N VAL A 198 4.26 6.00 -5.68
CA VAL A 198 5.71 5.82 -5.62
C VAL A 198 6.27 6.24 -4.26
N VAL A 199 5.86 7.41 -3.77
CA VAL A 199 6.34 7.94 -2.47
C VAL A 199 5.90 7.04 -1.33
N GLN A 200 4.62 6.66 -1.30
CA GLN A 200 4.09 5.78 -0.25
C GLN A 200 4.73 4.40 -0.29
N ALA A 201 4.85 3.79 -1.48
CA ALA A 201 5.52 2.50 -1.63
C ALA A 201 6.97 2.56 -1.14
N THR A 202 7.70 3.63 -1.46
CA THR A 202 9.10 3.81 -1.04
C THR A 202 9.22 3.95 0.48
N VAL A 203 8.48 4.90 1.06
CA VAL A 203 8.56 5.24 2.48
C VAL A 203 8.10 4.08 3.37
N LEU A 204 6.98 3.42 3.03
CA LEU A 204 6.46 2.29 3.81
C LEU A 204 7.33 1.04 3.64
N THR A 205 7.86 0.78 2.43
CA THR A 205 8.79 -0.35 2.24
C THR A 205 10.06 -0.13 3.04
N ALA A 206 10.64 1.07 2.99
CA ALA A 206 11.84 1.42 3.76
C ALA A 206 11.60 1.26 5.27
N TRP A 207 10.50 1.81 5.79
CA TRP A 207 10.09 1.66 7.18
C TRP A 207 9.98 0.19 7.60
N ARG A 208 9.28 -0.63 6.81
CA ARG A 208 9.11 -2.05 7.11
C ARG A 208 10.40 -2.86 7.03
N GLN A 209 11.38 -2.43 6.22
CA GLN A 209 12.71 -3.04 6.25
C GLN A 209 13.49 -2.67 7.51
N LEU A 210 13.40 -1.43 7.97
CA LEU A 210 14.09 -0.96 9.16
C LEU A 210 13.56 -1.64 10.43
N ARG A 211 12.24 -1.78 10.55
CA ARG A 211 11.60 -2.42 11.70
C ARG A 211 11.79 -3.94 11.74
N TYR A 212 12.07 -4.57 10.60
CA TYR A 212 12.14 -6.04 10.54
C TYR A 212 13.23 -6.58 11.47
N GLY A 213 12.84 -7.45 12.40
CA GLY A 213 13.76 -8.11 13.33
C GLY A 213 14.07 -7.31 14.60
N GLU A 214 13.44 -6.15 14.82
CA GLU A 214 13.42 -5.54 16.14
C GLU A 214 12.48 -6.34 17.04
N GLU A 215 12.99 -6.85 18.17
CA GLU A 215 12.16 -7.45 19.21
C GLU A 215 11.30 -6.36 19.82
N VAL A 216 9.97 -6.49 19.67
CA VAL A 216 9.01 -5.62 20.35
C VAL A 216 9.06 -5.99 21.85
N PRO A 217 9.39 -5.06 22.75
CA PRO A 217 9.44 -5.32 24.19
C PRO A 217 8.07 -5.65 24.79
#